data_AF-A0A4T0RZK1-F1
#
_entry.id   AF-A0A4T0RZK1-F1
#
_cell.length_a   1.000
_cell.length_b   1.000
_cell.length_c   1.000
_cell.angle_alpha   90.00
_cell.angle_beta   90.00
_cell.angle_gamma   90.00
#
_symmetry.space_group_name_H-M   'P 1'
#
loop_
_entity.id
_entity.type
_entity.pdbx_description
1 polymer ?
#
loop_
_entity_poly.entity_id
_entity_poly.type
_entity_poly.pdbx_seq_one_letter_code
_entity_poly.pdbx_strand_id
1 'polypeptide(L)'
;MIDDLTTGSEDSFSNSWISWFLSTKGNEYFCEVDEEYILDRFNLTGLNNDVQNYSQALELITDSLDDEDLDDEQRDAIENSARYLYGLIHARYIITSRGLAKMLDKYRKTDFGRCPRVFCASQPLLPVGLSDVPYTKAVKLYCPRCEDLYSPKSSRHGSIDGAYFGTSFPHMLFLVYPQHLPSKTTNSLPSTSTPTTSAHAAIGVDRYLPKIFGFPVHEMAKHARWQEAQRDLQISRLEESSRDPSYV
;
A
#
# COMPACT_ATOMS: atom_id res chain seq x y z
N MET A 1 -10.08 54.45 -20.22
CA MET A 1 -10.19 53.33 -21.17
C MET A 1 -8.85 52.63 -21.22
N ILE A 2 -8.74 51.52 -20.49
CA ILE A 2 -7.98 50.32 -20.85
C ILE A 2 -8.50 49.25 -19.87
N ASP A 3 -9.50 48.50 -20.33
CA ASP A 3 -9.96 47.27 -19.71
C ASP A 3 -9.00 46.11 -20.05
N ASP A 4 -9.05 45.11 -19.16
CA ASP A 4 -8.78 43.68 -19.34
C ASP A 4 -7.37 43.18 -19.71
N LEU A 5 -6.82 42.33 -18.84
CA LEU A 5 -6.84 40.86 -19.03
C LEU A 5 -5.85 40.19 -18.06
N THR A 6 -6.29 39.82 -16.85
CA THR A 6 -5.55 38.83 -16.04
C THR A 6 -6.46 37.83 -15.32
N THR A 7 -7.68 37.65 -15.81
CA THR A 7 -8.54 36.55 -15.37
C THR A 7 -8.29 35.36 -16.26
N GLY A 8 -7.26 34.57 -15.93
CA GLY A 8 -6.89 33.37 -16.69
C GLY A 8 -6.28 32.32 -15.79
N SER A 9 -7.11 31.33 -15.43
CA SER A 9 -6.70 29.92 -15.21
C SER A 9 -6.15 29.49 -13.85
N GLU A 10 -6.74 29.93 -12.73
CA GLU A 10 -6.60 29.19 -11.46
C GLU A 10 -7.87 28.40 -11.07
N ASP A 11 -9.07 28.81 -11.52
CA ASP A 11 -10.34 28.13 -11.18
C ASP A 11 -10.60 26.83 -11.97
N SER A 12 -9.90 26.57 -13.09
CA SER A 12 -10.12 25.34 -13.89
C SER A 12 -9.39 24.11 -13.34
N PHE A 13 -8.34 24.30 -12.53
CA PHE A 13 -7.61 23.18 -11.92
C PHE A 13 -8.30 22.65 -10.66
N SER A 14 -9.24 23.39 -10.07
CA SER A 14 -9.93 23.02 -8.82
C SER A 14 -11.18 22.15 -8.99
N ASN A 15 -11.61 21.86 -10.23
CA ASN A 15 -12.92 21.23 -10.50
C ASN A 15 -12.89 19.94 -11.34
N SER A 16 -11.73 19.30 -11.57
CA SER A 16 -11.72 18.01 -12.28
C SER A 16 -12.24 16.86 -11.42
N TRP A 17 -12.82 15.84 -12.05
CA TRP A 17 -13.30 14.63 -11.36
C TRP A 17 -12.17 13.96 -10.56
N ILE A 18 -10.95 13.92 -11.10
CA ILE A 18 -9.78 13.35 -10.43
C ILE A 18 -9.45 14.16 -9.17
N SER A 19 -9.43 15.49 -9.25
CA SER A 19 -9.16 16.36 -8.09
C SER A 19 -10.20 16.17 -6.99
N TRP A 20 -11.49 16.12 -7.37
CA TRP A 20 -12.58 15.80 -6.46
C TRP A 20 -12.42 14.41 -5.82
N PHE A 21 -12.13 13.37 -6.61
CA PHE A 21 -11.93 12.02 -6.13
C PHE A 21 -10.79 11.96 -5.10
N LEU A 22 -9.66 12.61 -5.37
CA LEU A 22 -8.51 12.63 -4.46
C LEU A 22 -8.77 13.45 -3.18
N SER A 23 -9.62 14.48 -3.25
CA SER A 23 -10.05 15.25 -2.08
C SER A 23 -11.02 14.49 -1.18
N THR A 24 -11.66 13.44 -1.70
CA THR A 24 -12.64 12.65 -0.97
C THR A 24 -11.99 11.92 0.20
N LYS A 25 -12.60 12.04 1.38
CA LYS A 25 -12.12 11.41 2.61
C LYS A 25 -12.06 9.89 2.45
N GLY A 26 -10.88 9.30 2.64
CA GLY A 26 -10.62 7.88 2.38
C GLY A 26 -9.65 7.67 1.22
N ASN A 27 -9.47 8.66 0.34
CA ASN A 27 -8.63 8.52 -0.86
C ASN A 27 -7.22 9.11 -0.70
N GLU A 28 -6.78 9.37 0.53
CA GLU A 28 -5.49 10.01 0.80
C GLU A 28 -4.27 9.19 0.32
N TYR A 29 -4.46 7.90 0.03
CA TYR A 29 -3.40 7.02 -0.48
C TYR A 29 -3.21 7.08 -2.00
N PHE A 30 -4.19 7.58 -2.74
CA PHE A 30 -4.06 7.72 -4.19
C PHE A 30 -3.13 8.88 -4.54
N CYS A 31 -2.43 8.76 -5.66
CA CYS A 31 -1.86 9.91 -6.35
C CYS A 31 -2.71 10.26 -7.57
N GLU A 32 -2.57 11.49 -8.04
CA GLU A 32 -3.15 11.94 -9.30
C GLU A 32 -2.49 11.23 -10.48
N VAL A 33 -3.27 10.50 -11.26
CA VAL A 33 -2.84 9.91 -12.53
C VAL A 33 -2.82 11.02 -13.57
N ASP A 34 -1.75 11.10 -14.36
CA ASP A 34 -1.64 12.12 -15.41
C ASP A 34 -2.68 11.86 -16.51
N GLU A 35 -3.38 12.91 -16.93
CA GLU A 35 -4.43 12.82 -17.96
C GLU A 35 -3.90 12.20 -19.27
N GLU A 36 -2.68 12.58 -19.68
CA GLU A 36 -1.99 12.00 -20.84
C GLU A 36 -1.84 10.47 -20.76
N TYR A 37 -1.64 9.93 -19.55
CA TYR A 37 -1.54 8.48 -19.34
C TYR A 37 -2.89 7.79 -19.54
N ILE A 38 -3.98 8.44 -19.12
CA ILE A 38 -5.36 7.95 -19.26
C ILE A 38 -5.81 8.01 -20.72
N LEU A 39 -5.48 9.10 -21.43
CA LEU A 39 -5.86 9.30 -22.83
C LEU A 39 -5.16 8.32 -23.80
N ASP A 40 -3.98 7.81 -23.42
CA ASP A 40 -3.31 6.75 -24.18
C ASP A 40 -3.97 5.38 -23.94
N ARG A 41 -4.80 4.97 -24.91
CA ARG A 41 -5.55 3.71 -24.91
C ARG A 41 -4.68 2.47 -24.70
N PHE A 42 -3.40 2.50 -25.06
CA PHE A 42 -2.52 1.35 -24.87
C PHE A 42 -2.35 1.02 -23.37
N ASN A 43 -2.27 2.04 -22.52
CA ASN A 43 -2.14 1.87 -21.06
C ASN A 43 -3.39 1.24 -20.42
N LEU A 44 -4.55 1.40 -21.07
CA LEU A 44 -5.85 0.93 -20.60
C LEU A 44 -6.26 -0.43 -21.16
N THR A 45 -5.40 -1.06 -21.98
CA THR A 45 -5.69 -2.33 -22.65
C THR A 45 -6.24 -3.39 -21.67
N GLY A 46 -7.39 -3.98 -22.02
CA GLY A 46 -8.05 -5.05 -21.26
C GLY A 46 -9.02 -4.58 -20.16
N LEU A 47 -8.93 -3.34 -19.67
CA LEU A 47 -9.80 -2.84 -18.60
C LEU A 47 -11.27 -2.74 -19.02
N ASN A 48 -11.53 -2.57 -20.32
CA ASN A 48 -12.86 -2.54 -20.90
C ASN A 48 -13.65 -3.86 -20.71
N ASN A 49 -12.97 -4.97 -20.43
CA ASN A 49 -13.64 -6.25 -20.17
C ASN A 49 -14.04 -6.41 -18.69
N ASP A 50 -13.38 -5.69 -17.79
CA ASP A 50 -13.56 -5.82 -16.34
C ASP A 50 -14.53 -4.77 -15.78
N VAL A 51 -14.70 -3.65 -16.49
CA VAL A 51 -15.44 -2.47 -16.03
C VAL A 51 -16.76 -2.32 -16.78
N GLN A 52 -17.87 -2.25 -16.04
CA GLN A 52 -19.19 -1.91 -16.59
C GLN A 52 -19.23 -0.44 -17.01
N ASN A 53 -20.03 -0.08 -18.01
CA ASN A 53 -20.16 1.31 -18.48
C ASN A 53 -18.81 1.98 -18.80
N TYR A 54 -17.82 1.21 -19.29
CA TYR A 54 -16.44 1.66 -19.45
C TYR A 54 -16.29 2.98 -20.20
N SER A 55 -17.03 3.20 -21.30
CA SER A 55 -16.96 4.45 -22.08
C SER A 55 -17.37 5.65 -21.23
N GLN A 56 -18.54 5.56 -20.60
CA GLN A 56 -19.10 6.64 -19.77
C GLN A 56 -18.24 6.88 -18.52
N ALA A 57 -17.72 5.81 -17.92
CA ALA A 57 -16.81 5.89 -16.78
C ALA A 57 -15.50 6.60 -17.16
N LEU A 58 -14.94 6.29 -18.34
CA LEU A 58 -13.74 6.95 -18.85
C LEU A 58 -14.00 8.42 -19.16
N GLU A 59 -15.12 8.71 -19.84
CA GLU A 59 -15.56 10.08 -20.14
C GLU A 59 -15.78 10.90 -18.87
N LEU A 60 -16.33 10.30 -17.80
CA LEU A 60 -16.48 10.97 -16.51
C LEU A 60 -15.13 11.30 -15.85
N ILE A 61 -14.18 10.35 -15.87
CA ILE A 61 -12.82 10.56 -15.31
C ILE A 61 -12.08 11.67 -16.05
N THR A 62 -12.32 11.82 -17.36
CA THR A 62 -11.70 12.84 -18.21
C THR A 62 -12.55 14.11 -18.36
N ASP A 63 -13.55 14.30 -17.50
CA ASP A 63 -14.44 15.48 -17.50
C ASP A 63 -15.09 15.76 -18.87
N SER A 64 -15.37 14.72 -19.66
CA SER A 64 -15.94 14.80 -21.00
C SER A 64 -17.33 14.16 -21.14
N LEU A 65 -17.90 13.68 -20.03
CA LEU A 65 -19.25 13.11 -20.01
C LEU A 65 -20.29 14.23 -20.04
N ASP A 66 -21.27 14.10 -20.94
CA ASP A 66 -22.49 14.90 -20.94
C ASP A 66 -23.55 14.18 -20.09
N ASP A 67 -23.87 14.73 -18.91
CA ASP A 67 -24.70 14.09 -17.89
C ASP A 67 -26.12 14.68 -17.78
N GLU A 68 -26.50 15.58 -18.69
CA GLU A 68 -27.79 16.29 -18.66
C GLU A 68 -28.99 15.32 -18.78
N ASP A 69 -28.86 14.29 -19.63
CA ASP A 69 -29.93 13.32 -19.92
C ASP A 69 -29.93 12.07 -19.01
N LEU A 70 -28.99 11.97 -18.08
CA LEU A 70 -28.87 10.80 -17.21
C LEU A 70 -29.84 10.87 -16.02
N ASP A 71 -30.52 9.76 -15.72
CA ASP A 71 -31.24 9.63 -14.46
C ASP A 71 -30.28 9.39 -13.27
N ASP A 72 -30.79 9.56 -12.05
CA ASP A 72 -29.95 9.47 -10.84
C ASP A 72 -29.37 8.06 -10.63
N GLU A 73 -30.09 7.01 -11.02
CA GLU A 73 -29.63 5.62 -10.88
C GLU A 73 -28.47 5.31 -11.85
N GLN A 74 -28.56 5.83 -13.08
CA GLN A 74 -27.53 5.75 -14.10
C GLN A 74 -26.29 6.54 -13.69
N ARG A 75 -26.46 7.76 -13.16
CA ARG A 75 -25.33 8.57 -12.65
C ARG A 75 -24.58 7.81 -11.55
N ASP A 76 -25.28 7.26 -10.56
CA ASP A 76 -24.66 6.49 -9.49
C ASP A 76 -23.91 5.25 -10.02
N ALA A 77 -24.48 4.54 -11.00
CA ALA A 77 -23.85 3.38 -11.63
C ALA A 77 -22.56 3.76 -12.40
N ILE A 78 -22.58 4.88 -13.12
CA ILE A 78 -21.41 5.40 -13.86
C ILE A 78 -20.34 5.88 -12.88
N GLU A 79 -20.71 6.60 -11.81
CA GLU A 79 -19.75 7.03 -10.79
C GLU A 79 -19.05 5.84 -10.12
N ASN A 80 -19.79 4.78 -9.78
CA ASN A 80 -19.22 3.58 -9.20
C ASN A 80 -18.24 2.89 -10.17
N SER A 81 -18.59 2.86 -11.46
CA SER A 81 -17.73 2.34 -12.52
C SER A 81 -16.48 3.19 -12.72
N ALA A 82 -16.59 4.52 -12.62
CA ALA A 82 -15.47 5.45 -12.69
C ALA A 82 -14.50 5.30 -11.51
N ARG A 83 -15.01 5.19 -10.27
CA ARG A 83 -14.17 4.93 -9.08
C ARG A 83 -13.41 3.61 -9.22
N TYR A 84 -14.09 2.56 -9.70
CA TYR A 84 -13.49 1.25 -9.96
C TYR A 84 -12.42 1.32 -11.05
N LEU A 85 -12.73 1.92 -12.20
CA LEU A 85 -11.80 2.10 -13.32
C LEU A 85 -10.57 2.90 -12.91
N TYR A 86 -10.74 4.03 -12.23
CA TYR A 86 -9.64 4.87 -11.77
C TYR A 86 -8.71 4.10 -10.82
N GLY A 87 -9.27 3.26 -9.94
CA GLY A 87 -8.48 2.38 -9.09
C GLY A 87 -7.60 1.40 -9.87
N LEU A 88 -8.15 0.76 -10.92
CA LEU A 88 -7.38 -0.15 -11.78
C LEU A 88 -6.30 0.57 -12.60
N ILE A 89 -6.61 1.77 -13.10
CA ILE A 89 -5.65 2.63 -13.80
C ILE A 89 -4.52 3.02 -12.85
N HIS A 90 -4.86 3.43 -11.63
CA HIS A 90 -3.91 3.83 -10.60
C HIS A 90 -2.90 2.72 -10.30
N ALA A 91 -3.35 1.46 -10.18
CA ALA A 91 -2.46 0.31 -9.95
C ALA A 91 -1.40 0.16 -11.06
N ARG A 92 -1.79 0.37 -12.33
CA ARG A 92 -0.86 0.36 -13.47
C ARG A 92 0.03 1.59 -13.49
N TYR A 93 -0.52 2.75 -13.14
CA TYR A 93 0.20 4.02 -13.20
C TYR A 93 1.33 4.10 -12.17
N ILE A 94 1.12 3.64 -10.93
CA ILE A 94 2.08 3.81 -9.84
C ILE A 94 3.35 2.96 -9.98
N ILE A 95 3.41 2.04 -10.94
CA ILE A 95 4.65 1.29 -11.29
C ILE A 95 5.43 1.93 -12.43
N THR A 96 4.89 2.98 -13.09
CA THR A 96 5.60 3.78 -14.09
C THR A 96 6.56 4.77 -13.43
N SER A 97 7.53 5.31 -14.17
CA SER A 97 8.47 6.31 -13.62
C SER A 97 7.76 7.56 -13.08
N ARG A 98 6.71 8.06 -13.76
CA ARG A 98 5.93 9.24 -13.33
C ARG A 98 5.11 8.94 -12.08
N GLY A 99 4.39 7.82 -12.05
CA GLY A 99 3.61 7.39 -10.88
C GLY A 99 4.48 7.09 -9.66
N LEU A 100 5.63 6.43 -9.84
CA LEU A 100 6.59 6.18 -8.78
C LEU A 100 7.13 7.48 -8.16
N ALA A 101 7.41 8.51 -8.97
CA ALA A 101 7.84 9.81 -8.45
C ALA A 101 6.76 10.49 -7.59
N LYS A 102 5.49 10.51 -8.06
CA LYS A 102 4.37 11.06 -7.28
C LYS A 102 4.16 10.31 -5.95
N MET A 103 4.22 8.98 -5.99
CA MET A 103 4.07 8.17 -4.78
C MET A 103 5.26 8.31 -3.83
N LEU A 104 6.47 8.52 -4.34
CA LEU A 104 7.65 8.81 -3.52
C LEU A 104 7.51 10.14 -2.76
N ASP A 105 6.92 11.16 -3.38
CA ASP A 105 6.69 12.42 -2.69
C ASP A 105 5.68 12.28 -1.55
N LYS A 106 4.60 11.51 -1.76
CA LYS A 106 3.66 11.13 -0.68
C LYS A 106 4.34 10.31 0.42
N TYR A 107 5.25 9.40 0.04
CA TYR A 107 6.04 8.61 0.98
C TYR A 107 6.89 9.48 1.90
N ARG A 108 7.59 10.47 1.33
CA ARG A 108 8.41 11.44 2.06
C ARG A 108 7.59 12.29 3.02
N LYS A 109 6.38 12.69 2.62
CA LYS A 109 5.43 13.44 3.44
C LYS A 109 4.73 12.58 4.51
N THR A 110 4.91 11.26 4.45
CA THR A 110 4.33 10.28 5.37
C THR A 110 2.80 10.17 5.30
N ASP A 111 2.23 10.45 4.12
CA ASP A 111 0.78 10.42 3.85
C ASP A 111 0.17 9.04 4.11
N PHE A 112 0.95 7.97 3.87
CA PHE A 112 0.52 6.59 4.08
C PHE A 112 0.56 6.14 5.55
N GLY A 113 1.07 7.00 6.43
CA GLY A 113 1.28 6.71 7.84
C GLY A 113 2.64 6.08 8.13
N ARG A 114 2.75 5.57 9.37
CA ARG A 114 4.02 5.13 9.97
C ARG A 114 3.88 3.77 10.61
N CYS A 115 4.97 3.00 10.57
CA CYS A 115 5.02 1.66 11.10
C CYS A 115 4.59 1.62 12.58
N PRO A 116 3.66 0.72 12.96
CA PRO A 116 3.21 0.62 14.35
C PRO A 116 4.24 -0.03 15.27
N ARG A 117 5.28 -0.70 14.73
CA ARG A 117 6.35 -1.27 15.55
C ARG A 117 7.19 -0.15 16.16
N VAL A 118 7.28 -0.15 17.49
CA VAL A 118 8.07 0.82 18.27
C VAL A 118 9.52 0.92 17.76
N PHE A 119 10.16 -0.22 17.53
CA PHE A 119 11.55 -0.29 17.07
C PHE A 119 11.75 -0.01 15.57
N CYS A 120 10.67 0.30 14.84
CA CYS A 120 10.80 0.84 13.49
C CYS A 120 11.01 2.36 13.47
N ALA A 121 11.09 3.01 14.64
CA ALA A 121 11.38 4.45 14.77
C ALA A 121 10.49 5.30 13.85
N SER A 122 9.18 5.01 13.84
CA SER A 122 8.21 5.77 13.04
C SER A 122 8.47 5.76 11.53
N GLN A 123 9.07 4.68 10.99
CA GLN A 123 9.33 4.48 9.56
C GLN A 123 8.07 4.74 8.72
N PRO A 124 8.14 5.60 7.68
CA PRO A 124 7.05 5.78 6.73
C PRO A 124 6.71 4.47 5.98
N LEU A 125 5.43 4.26 5.73
CA LEU A 125 4.89 3.07 5.07
C LEU A 125 4.54 3.33 3.60
N LEU A 126 4.30 2.27 2.84
CA LEU A 126 3.75 2.33 1.47
C LEU A 126 2.49 1.47 1.37
N PRO A 127 1.46 1.88 0.61
CA PRO A 127 0.30 1.05 0.34
C PRO A 127 0.68 -0.15 -0.53
N VAL A 128 0.00 -1.27 -0.34
CA VAL A 128 0.22 -2.51 -1.11
C VAL A 128 -1.04 -3.36 -1.14
N GLY A 129 -1.30 -3.97 -2.29
CA GLY A 129 -2.32 -5.00 -2.45
C GLY A 129 -1.78 -6.39 -2.06
N LEU A 130 -2.63 -7.22 -1.46
CA LEU A 130 -2.34 -8.64 -1.23
C LEU A 130 -2.77 -9.54 -2.40
N SER A 131 -3.46 -8.96 -3.38
CA SER A 131 -3.97 -9.57 -4.60
C SER A 131 -4.08 -8.44 -5.63
N ASP A 132 -3.80 -8.76 -6.89
CA ASP A 132 -4.07 -7.87 -8.03
C ASP A 132 -5.50 -8.07 -8.56
N VAL A 133 -6.24 -9.05 -8.03
CA VAL A 133 -7.65 -9.29 -8.34
C VAL A 133 -8.54 -8.43 -7.42
N PRO A 134 -9.42 -7.58 -7.98
CA PRO A 134 -10.33 -6.74 -7.19
C PRO A 134 -11.30 -7.53 -6.31
N TYR A 135 -11.89 -6.84 -5.35
CA TYR A 135 -12.84 -7.33 -4.34
C TYR A 135 -12.32 -8.49 -3.47
N THR A 136 -11.01 -8.75 -3.51
CA THR A 136 -10.41 -9.87 -2.79
C THR A 136 -9.98 -9.48 -1.39
N LYS A 137 -9.15 -8.43 -1.27
CA LYS A 137 -8.62 -7.95 0.01
C LYS A 137 -8.41 -6.45 -0.04
N ALA A 138 -8.73 -5.77 1.06
CA ALA A 138 -8.41 -4.37 1.23
C ALA A 138 -6.89 -4.10 1.28
N VAL A 139 -6.51 -2.86 0.99
CA VAL A 139 -5.13 -2.36 1.00
C VAL A 139 -4.45 -2.61 2.36
N LYS A 140 -3.16 -2.95 2.28
CA LYS A 140 -2.25 -3.06 3.43
C LYS A 140 -1.12 -2.04 3.30
N LEU A 141 -0.33 -1.92 4.35
CA LEU A 141 0.78 -0.99 4.44
C LEU A 141 2.09 -1.77 4.65
N TYR A 142 2.99 -1.68 3.70
CA TYR A 142 4.32 -2.27 3.74
C TYR A 142 5.30 -1.35 4.46
N CYS A 143 6.05 -1.92 5.42
CA CYS A 143 7.17 -1.23 6.06
C CYS A 143 8.50 -1.69 5.49
N PRO A 144 9.30 -0.79 4.87
CA PRO A 144 10.59 -1.18 4.30
C PRO A 144 11.69 -1.42 5.33
N ARG A 145 11.47 -1.04 6.61
CA ARG A 145 12.45 -1.26 7.68
C ARG A 145 12.35 -2.65 8.30
N CYS A 146 11.12 -3.11 8.57
CA CYS A 146 10.91 -4.43 9.15
C CYS A 146 10.39 -5.47 8.15
N GLU A 147 10.16 -5.06 6.90
CA GLU A 147 9.81 -5.92 5.78
C GLU A 147 8.52 -6.72 6.04
N ASP A 148 7.53 -6.05 6.62
CA ASP A 148 6.31 -6.67 7.12
C ASP A 148 5.09 -5.78 6.82
N LEU A 149 3.90 -6.39 6.86
CA LEU A 149 2.64 -5.80 6.42
C LEU A 149 1.75 -5.43 7.60
N TYR A 150 1.10 -4.28 7.49
CA TYR A 150 0.20 -3.75 8.51
C TYR A 150 -1.15 -3.38 7.90
N SER A 151 -2.21 -3.50 8.71
CA SER A 151 -3.51 -2.93 8.33
C SER A 151 -3.49 -1.41 8.56
N PRO A 152 -4.14 -0.61 7.69
CA PRO A 152 -4.38 0.80 7.96
C PRO A 152 -5.07 1.00 9.30
N LYS A 153 -4.69 2.06 10.04
CA LYS A 153 -5.27 2.34 11.36
C LYS A 153 -6.72 2.84 11.28
N SER A 154 -7.04 3.59 10.23
CA SER A 154 -8.39 4.13 10.04
C SER A 154 -9.23 3.17 9.23
N SER A 155 -10.46 2.91 9.67
CA SER A 155 -11.42 2.06 8.97
C SER A 155 -11.69 2.54 7.53
N ARG A 156 -11.68 3.86 7.30
CA ARG A 156 -11.87 4.45 5.95
C ARG A 156 -10.80 4.03 4.94
N HIS A 157 -9.57 3.83 5.40
CA HIS A 157 -8.48 3.33 4.55
C HIS A 157 -8.54 1.80 4.44
N GLY A 158 -9.03 1.13 5.49
CA GLY A 158 -9.27 -0.30 5.50
C GLY A 158 -10.38 -0.79 4.59
N SER A 159 -11.19 0.10 4.00
CA SER A 159 -12.20 -0.23 2.99
C SER A 159 -11.73 -0.05 1.54
N ILE A 160 -10.55 0.53 1.31
CA ILE A 160 -10.01 0.69 -0.05
C ILE A 160 -9.54 -0.67 -0.56
N ASP A 161 -9.87 -1.00 -1.80
CA ASP A 161 -9.38 -2.22 -2.43
C ASP A 161 -7.85 -2.20 -2.60
N GLY A 162 -7.19 -3.30 -2.22
CA GLY A 162 -5.75 -3.45 -2.38
C GLY A 162 -5.32 -3.58 -3.84
N ALA A 163 -6.19 -4.07 -4.72
CA ALA A 163 -5.90 -4.24 -6.14
C ALA A 163 -5.55 -2.90 -6.82
N TYR A 164 -6.06 -1.77 -6.31
CA TYR A 164 -5.77 -0.43 -6.82
C TYR A 164 -4.34 0.06 -6.56
N PHE A 165 -3.57 -0.68 -5.76
CA PHE A 165 -2.15 -0.43 -5.52
C PHE A 165 -1.26 -1.56 -6.05
N GLY A 166 -1.85 -2.73 -6.28
CA GLY A 166 -1.16 -3.92 -6.74
C GLY A 166 -0.17 -4.51 -5.73
N THR A 167 0.29 -5.72 -6.02
CA THR A 167 1.21 -6.50 -5.19
C THR A 167 2.67 -6.04 -5.30
N SER A 168 3.02 -5.37 -6.40
CA SER A 168 4.41 -5.11 -6.78
C SER A 168 4.91 -3.69 -6.47
N PHE A 169 4.01 -2.73 -6.23
CA PHE A 169 4.34 -1.31 -6.18
C PHE A 169 5.47 -0.95 -5.19
N PRO A 170 5.45 -1.35 -3.89
CA PRO A 170 6.52 -0.98 -2.96
C PRO A 170 7.88 -1.53 -3.39
N HIS A 171 7.89 -2.74 -3.96
CA HIS A 171 9.11 -3.41 -4.41
C HIS A 171 9.71 -2.70 -5.62
N MET A 172 8.86 -2.32 -6.58
CA MET A 172 9.26 -1.54 -7.75
C MET A 172 9.81 -0.16 -7.35
N LEU A 173 9.20 0.49 -6.35
CA LEU A 173 9.67 1.78 -5.85
C LEU A 173 11.08 1.71 -5.29
N PHE A 174 11.42 0.70 -4.50
CA PHE A 174 12.77 0.56 -3.96
C PHE A 174 13.78 -0.03 -4.96
N LEU A 175 13.32 -0.71 -6.00
CA LEU A 175 14.17 -1.09 -7.13
C LEU A 175 14.67 0.16 -7.89
N VAL A 176 13.77 1.13 -8.11
CA VAL A 176 14.08 2.39 -8.81
C VAL A 176 14.77 3.40 -7.90
N TYR A 177 14.41 3.45 -6.62
CA TYR A 177 14.97 4.39 -5.65
C TYR A 177 15.61 3.69 -4.42
N PRO A 178 16.71 2.94 -4.61
CA PRO A 178 17.34 2.17 -3.54
C PRO A 178 17.86 3.04 -2.38
N GLN A 179 18.18 4.31 -2.63
CA GLN A 179 18.61 5.26 -1.59
C GLN A 179 17.53 5.58 -0.54
N HIS A 180 16.26 5.26 -0.83
CA HIS A 180 15.15 5.44 0.10
C HIS A 180 14.85 4.20 0.94
N LEU A 181 15.57 3.09 0.71
CA LEU A 181 15.48 1.92 1.57
C LEU A 181 16.20 2.21 2.91
N PRO A 182 15.52 2.08 4.06
CA PRO A 182 16.14 2.35 5.35
C PRO A 182 17.24 1.33 5.66
N SER A 183 18.33 1.80 6.26
CA SER A 183 19.36 0.91 6.80
C SER A 183 18.76 0.02 7.90
N LYS A 184 19.06 -1.29 7.84
CA LYS A 184 18.60 -2.26 8.84
C LYS A 184 19.27 -2.06 10.20
N THR A 185 20.43 -1.40 10.25
CA THR A 185 21.21 -1.16 11.46
C THR A 185 20.93 0.23 12.01
N THR A 186 20.44 0.33 13.26
CA THR A 186 20.43 1.58 14.02
C THR A 186 21.87 1.88 14.42
N ASN A 187 22.41 3.02 13.97
CA ASN A 187 23.74 3.49 14.36
C ASN A 187 23.74 4.01 15.82
N SER A 188 23.50 3.12 16.79
CA SER A 188 23.64 3.40 18.22
C SER A 188 24.94 2.88 18.82
N LEU A 189 25.85 2.32 18.01
CA LEU A 189 27.18 1.91 18.46
C LEU A 189 28.23 2.97 18.09
N PRO A 190 29.07 3.44 19.04
CA PRO A 190 30.18 4.33 18.73
C PRO A 190 31.16 3.61 17.80
N SER A 191 31.54 4.32 16.73
CA SER A 191 32.48 3.89 15.70
C SER A 191 33.79 3.39 16.32
N THR A 192 33.94 2.07 16.45
CA THR A 192 35.25 1.44 16.55
C THR A 192 35.34 0.43 15.41
N SER A 193 36.15 0.80 14.41
CA SER A 193 36.42 0.07 13.20
C SER A 193 36.85 -1.38 13.47
N THR A 194 35.98 -2.35 13.19
CA THR A 194 36.37 -3.76 13.01
C THR A 194 35.47 -4.42 11.96
N PRO A 195 35.99 -5.39 11.17
CA PRO A 195 35.37 -5.79 9.92
C PRO A 195 34.10 -6.63 10.12
N THR A 196 33.18 -6.35 9.19
CA THR A 196 31.90 -6.97 8.85
C THR A 196 31.86 -8.50 8.97
N THR A 197 31.14 -8.99 9.97
CA THR A 197 30.44 -10.28 9.92
C THR A 197 28.93 -10.03 9.91
N SER A 198 28.15 -10.89 9.25
CA SER A 198 26.67 -10.81 9.19
C SER A 198 26.01 -10.83 10.58
N ALA A 199 26.72 -11.32 11.60
CA ALA A 199 26.31 -11.29 13.00
C ALA A 199 26.28 -9.87 13.61
N HIS A 200 27.18 -8.96 13.19
CA HIS A 200 27.19 -7.58 13.70
C HIS A 200 26.06 -6.71 13.15
N ALA A 201 25.58 -6.98 11.93
CA ALA A 201 24.39 -6.32 11.40
C ALA A 201 23.11 -6.67 12.19
N ALA A 202 23.07 -7.86 12.80
CA ALA A 202 21.95 -8.30 13.66
C ALA A 202 21.96 -7.64 15.05
N ILE A 203 23.11 -7.13 15.52
CA ILE A 203 23.26 -6.49 16.84
C ILE A 203 22.69 -5.06 16.85
N GLY A 204 22.76 -4.33 15.73
CA GLY A 204 22.20 -2.98 15.63
C GLY A 204 20.71 -2.94 15.31
N VAL A 205 19.93 -4.00 15.55
CA VAL A 205 18.47 -3.94 15.44
C VAL A 205 17.91 -3.93 16.84
N ASP A 206 17.48 -2.77 17.32
CA ASP A 206 16.77 -2.69 18.59
C ASP A 206 15.52 -3.58 18.51
N ARG A 207 15.43 -4.56 19.41
CA ARG A 207 14.31 -5.49 19.52
C ARG A 207 13.75 -5.42 20.93
N TYR A 208 12.45 -5.70 21.05
CA TYR A 208 11.83 -5.78 22.36
C TYR A 208 12.48 -6.91 23.18
N LEU A 209 13.07 -6.55 24.31
CA LEU A 209 13.63 -7.50 25.27
C LEU A 209 12.67 -7.59 26.46
N PRO A 210 11.87 -8.67 26.57
CA PRO A 210 10.97 -8.84 27.70
C PRO A 210 11.79 -9.01 28.99
N LYS A 211 11.39 -8.29 30.04
CA LYS A 211 12.04 -8.32 31.35
C LYS A 211 11.02 -8.51 32.47
N ILE A 212 11.41 -9.22 33.52
CA ILE A 212 10.64 -9.35 34.78
C ILE A 212 11.57 -8.88 35.91
N PHE A 213 11.12 -7.91 36.72
CA PHE A 213 11.94 -7.25 37.76
C PHE A 213 13.27 -6.67 37.25
N GLY A 214 13.32 -6.24 35.98
CA GLY A 214 14.54 -5.70 35.36
C GLY A 214 15.50 -6.77 34.79
N PHE A 215 15.26 -8.05 35.08
CA PHE A 215 16.03 -9.16 34.53
C PHE A 215 15.42 -9.63 33.21
N PRO A 216 16.22 -9.86 32.15
CA PRO A 216 15.74 -10.48 30.92
C PRO A 216 15.05 -11.81 31.23
N VAL A 217 13.91 -12.06 30.60
CA VAL A 217 13.27 -13.37 30.67
C VAL A 217 14.23 -14.41 30.10
N HIS A 218 14.63 -15.37 30.92
CA HIS A 218 15.72 -16.30 30.62
C HIS A 218 15.50 -17.06 29.30
N GLU A 219 16.56 -17.27 28.53
CA GLU A 219 16.57 -18.03 27.27
C GLU A 219 15.90 -19.41 27.43
N MET A 220 16.06 -20.06 28.60
CA MET A 220 15.39 -21.34 28.90
C MET A 220 13.86 -21.24 28.91
N ALA A 221 13.25 -20.14 29.34
CA ALA A 221 11.80 -19.97 29.27
C ALA A 221 11.32 -19.77 27.82
N LYS A 222 12.17 -19.18 26.96
CA LYS A 222 11.93 -19.06 25.52
C LYS A 222 12.08 -20.42 24.82
N HIS A 223 13.12 -21.19 25.16
CA HIS A 223 13.33 -22.56 24.68
C HIS A 223 12.23 -23.52 25.16
N ALA A 224 11.78 -23.42 26.41
CA ALA A 224 10.72 -24.26 26.96
C ALA A 224 9.38 -24.05 26.24
N ARG A 225 8.99 -22.79 25.97
CA ARG A 225 7.80 -22.49 25.15
C ARG A 225 7.92 -23.04 23.72
N TRP A 226 9.11 -22.97 23.13
CA TRP A 226 9.36 -23.55 21.81
C TRP A 226 9.28 -25.09 21.83
N GLN A 227 9.88 -25.73 22.83
CA GLN A 227 9.82 -27.20 23.01
C GLN A 227 8.40 -27.68 23.27
N GLU A 228 7.61 -26.94 24.05
CA GLU A 228 6.20 -27.23 24.32
C GLU A 228 5.34 -27.11 23.06
N ALA A 229 5.53 -26.04 22.27
CA ALA A 229 4.86 -25.91 20.98
C ALA A 229 5.22 -27.05 19.99
N GLN A 230 6.48 -27.53 19.99
CA GLN A 230 6.88 -28.67 19.17
C GLN A 230 6.24 -29.99 19.64
N ARG A 231 6.12 -30.18 20.95
CA ARG A 231 5.44 -31.34 21.54
C ARG A 231 3.97 -31.37 21.14
N ASP A 232 3.27 -30.25 21.27
CA ASP A 232 1.84 -30.15 20.93
C ASP A 232 1.60 -30.42 19.43
N LEU A 233 2.50 -29.95 18.56
CA LEU A 233 2.52 -30.28 17.13
C LEU A 233 2.71 -31.78 16.86
N GLN A 234 3.59 -32.45 17.60
CA GLN A 234 3.78 -33.90 17.48
C GLN A 234 2.56 -34.69 17.96
N ILE A 235 1.94 -34.26 19.07
CA ILE A 235 0.71 -34.87 19.59
C ILE A 235 -0.41 -34.74 18.55
N SER A 236 -0.62 -33.56 17.99
CA SER A 236 -1.62 -33.33 16.93
C SER A 236 -1.40 -34.26 15.73
N ARG A 237 -0.14 -34.43 15.28
CA ARG A 237 0.21 -35.35 14.17
C ARG A 237 -0.06 -36.81 14.51
N LEU A 238 0.19 -37.24 15.74
CA LEU A 238 -0.08 -38.59 16.20
C LEU A 238 -1.59 -38.84 16.35
N GLU A 239 -2.33 -37.85 16.83
CA GLU A 239 -3.80 -37.89 16.89
C GLU A 239 -4.44 -37.93 15.51
N GLU A 240 -3.90 -37.20 14.53
CA GLU A 240 -4.32 -37.27 13.13
C GLU A 240 -3.98 -38.64 12.52
N SER A 241 -2.76 -39.14 12.73
CA SER A 241 -2.32 -40.45 12.22
C SER A 241 -3.09 -41.62 12.83
N SER A 242 -3.55 -41.51 14.08
CA SER A 242 -4.36 -42.54 14.74
C SER A 242 -5.83 -42.52 14.33
N ARG A 243 -6.28 -41.46 13.65
CA ARG A 243 -7.62 -41.33 13.06
C ARG A 243 -7.68 -41.79 11.61
N ASP A 244 -6.53 -42.05 10.98
CA ASP A 244 -6.44 -42.55 9.61
C ASP A 244 -6.62 -44.09 9.60
N PRO A 245 -7.70 -44.65 9.01
CA PRO A 245 -7.97 -46.08 9.02
C PRO A 245 -7.02 -46.90 8.15
N SER A 246 -6.09 -46.27 7.42
CA SER A 246 -5.16 -46.94 6.51
C SER A 246 -3.96 -47.62 7.19
N TYR A 247 -3.88 -47.61 8.52
CA TYR A 247 -2.77 -48.19 9.29
C TYR A 247 -3.17 -49.38 10.20
N VAL A 248 -4.29 -50.05 9.88
CA VAL A 248 -4.64 -51.38 10.44
C VAL A 248 -4.69 -52.40 9.32
#